data_AF-A0A959GQV4-F1
#
_entry.id   AF-A0A959GQV4-F1
#
_cell.length_a   1.000
_cell.length_b   1.000
_cell.length_c   1.000
_cell.angle_alpha   90.00
_cell.angle_beta   90.00
_cell.angle_gamma   90.00
#
_symmetry.space_group_name_H-M   'P 1'
#
loop_
_entity.id
_entity.type
_entity.pdbx_description
1 polymer ?
#
loop_
_entity_poly.entity_id
_entity_poly.type
_entity_poly.pdbx_seq_one_letter_code
_entity_poly.pdbx_strand_id
1 'polypeptide(L)' 'MHNLYIKGEWAPSANLTAHPEHGVGGWTEKQFIQAVRFGQSKDGMGCSTAMPKFTSMAGEDVSAILAYLQTAPGIGKGRG' A
#
# COMPACT_ATOMS: atom_id res chain seq x y z
N MET A 1 -11.76 13.71 -6.79
CA MET A 1 -13.03 13.79 -6.04
C MET A 1 -13.25 12.48 -5.27
N HIS A 2 -12.87 12.45 -3.99
CA HIS A 2 -13.52 11.78 -2.85
C HIS A 2 -12.53 11.84 -1.66
N ASN A 3 -12.73 12.80 -0.75
CA ASN A 3 -11.80 13.08 0.35
C ASN A 3 -12.43 12.61 1.67
N LEU A 4 -11.74 11.77 2.44
CA LEU A 4 -12.13 11.44 3.81
C LEU A 4 -11.61 12.55 4.75
N TYR A 5 -12.53 13.27 5.41
CA TYR A 5 -12.21 14.39 6.29
C TYR A 5 -11.85 13.92 7.70
N ILE A 6 -10.57 13.98 8.07
CA ILE A 6 -10.10 13.89 9.47
C ILE A 6 -9.19 15.09 9.74
N LYS A 7 -9.69 16.08 10.49
CA LYS A 7 -8.94 17.16 11.18
C LYS A 7 -7.72 17.78 10.47
N GLY A 8 -7.82 18.15 9.19
CA GLY A 8 -6.89 19.10 8.56
C GLY A 8 -5.45 18.63 8.34
N GLU A 9 -5.10 17.39 8.70
CA GLU A 9 -3.80 16.79 8.41
C GLU A 9 -3.96 15.74 7.31
N TRP A 10 -3.20 15.91 6.22
CA TRP A 10 -3.08 14.90 5.20
C TRP A 10 -2.32 13.71 5.80
N ALA A 11 -3.00 12.58 6.03
CA ALA A 11 -2.30 11.35 6.32
C ALA A 11 -1.60 10.90 5.03
N PRO A 12 -0.26 10.92 4.96
CA PRO A 12 0.44 10.53 3.75
C PRO A 12 0.16 9.05 3.44
N SER A 13 -0.26 8.78 2.21
CA SER A 13 -0.41 7.41 1.72
C SER A 13 0.90 6.92 1.08
N ALA A 14 1.14 5.62 1.13
CA ALA A 14 2.30 5.03 0.46
C ALA A 14 2.13 5.11 -1.07
N ASN A 15 3.25 5.22 -1.78
CA ASN A 15 3.25 5.13 -3.24
C ASN A 15 3.02 3.66 -3.65
N LEU A 16 1.91 3.41 -4.38
CA LEU A 16 1.46 2.07 -4.81
C LEU A 16 1.83 1.74 -6.25
N THR A 17 2.73 2.51 -6.87
CA THR A 17 3.15 2.29 -8.26
C THR A 17 4.16 1.15 -8.37
N ALA A 18 4.40 0.64 -9.58
CA ALA A 18 5.42 -0.38 -9.84
C ALA A 18 6.88 0.11 -9.64
N HIS A 19 7.09 1.31 -9.07
CA HIS A 19 8.43 1.86 -8.84
C HIS A 19 9.24 0.93 -7.90
N PRO A 20 10.48 0.54 -8.25
CA PRO A 20 11.24 -0.46 -7.49
C PRO A 20 11.60 0.00 -6.08
N GLU A 21 12.02 1.26 -5.91
CA GLU A 21 12.47 1.77 -4.60
C GLU A 21 11.37 2.41 -3.76
N HIS A 22 10.52 3.24 -4.39
CA HIS A 22 9.51 4.04 -3.70
C HIS A 22 8.10 3.48 -3.82
N GLY A 23 7.87 2.48 -4.68
CA GLY A 23 6.58 1.87 -4.93
C GLY A 23 6.48 0.46 -4.39
N VAL A 24 5.51 -0.31 -4.91
CA VAL A 24 5.35 -1.75 -4.61
C VAL A 24 6.19 -2.65 -5.53
N GLY A 25 6.98 -2.07 -6.45
CA GLY A 25 7.80 -2.82 -7.39
C GLY A 25 8.87 -3.69 -6.73
N GLY A 26 9.42 -3.25 -5.60
CA GLY A 26 10.40 -4.01 -4.82
C GLY A 26 9.81 -4.86 -3.70
N TRP A 27 8.49 -4.91 -3.55
CA TRP A 27 7.84 -5.64 -2.47
C TRP A 27 7.65 -7.11 -2.84
N THR A 28 7.94 -8.00 -1.89
CA THR A 28 7.51 -9.40 -2.03
C THR A 28 6.01 -9.52 -1.73
N GLU A 29 5.37 -10.51 -2.34
CA GLU A 29 3.96 -10.84 -2.11
C GLU A 29 3.65 -11.00 -0.61
N LYS A 30 4.51 -11.72 0.12
CA LYS A 30 4.36 -11.90 1.57
C LYS A 30 4.39 -10.56 2.32
N GLN A 31 5.31 -9.66 1.99
CA GLN A 31 5.38 -8.34 2.63
C GLN A 31 4.14 -7.51 2.34
N PHE A 32 3.64 -7.55 1.11
CA PHE A 32 2.42 -6.82 0.72
C PHE A 32 1.18 -7.36 1.44
N ILE A 33 1.04 -8.69 1.53
CA ILE A 33 -0.03 -9.33 2.31
C ILE A 33 0.03 -8.91 3.79
N GLN A 34 1.22 -8.89 4.38
CA GLN A 34 1.38 -8.47 5.78
C GLN A 34 1.00 -7.00 5.99
N ALA A 35 1.35 -6.11 5.06
CA ALA A 35 0.95 -4.72 5.10
C ALA A 35 -0.56 -4.54 4.99
N VAL A 36 -1.19 -5.14 3.97
CA VAL A 36 -2.62 -4.95 3.69
C VAL A 36 -3.50 -5.59 4.77
N ARG A 37 -3.16 -6.80 5.21
CA ARG A 37 -4.01 -7.55 6.16
C ARG A 37 -3.75 -7.17 7.61
N PHE A 38 -2.49 -6.93 7.98
CA PHE A 38 -2.09 -6.77 9.38
C PHE A 38 -1.54 -5.38 9.70
N GLY A 39 -1.27 -4.54 8.70
CA GLY A 39 -0.67 -3.22 8.88
C GLY A 39 0.80 -3.30 9.27
N GLN A 40 1.56 -4.24 8.71
CA GLN A 40 3.01 -4.35 8.90
C GLN A 40 3.75 -3.92 7.63
N SER A 41 4.59 -2.89 7.72
CA SER A 41 5.37 -2.38 6.61
C SER A 41 6.42 -3.38 6.12
N LYS A 42 7.02 -3.12 4.94
CA LYS A 42 8.11 -3.94 4.38
C LYS A 42 9.29 -4.15 5.34
N ASP A 43 9.52 -3.19 6.23
CA ASP A 43 10.63 -3.16 7.20
C ASP A 43 10.20 -3.73 8.57
N GLY A 44 8.98 -4.28 8.68
CA GLY A 44 8.43 -4.86 9.91
C GLY A 44 7.89 -3.83 10.91
N MET A 45 7.89 -2.54 10.57
CA MET A 45 7.28 -1.51 11.41
C MET A 45 5.76 -1.48 11.24
N GLY A 46 5.03 -1.05 12.27
CA GLY A 46 3.60 -0.80 12.14
C GLY A 46 3.31 0.28 11.10
N CYS A 47 2.36 0.02 10.19
CA CYS A 47 1.81 1.05 9.32
C CYS A 47 1.07 2.12 10.14
N SER A 48 0.91 3.31 9.57
CA SER A 48 0.13 4.40 10.17
C SER A 48 -1.23 3.90 10.67
N THR A 49 -1.68 4.38 11.82
CA THR A 49 -3.02 4.08 12.37
C THR A 49 -4.15 4.46 11.40
N ALA A 50 -3.89 5.40 10.48
CA ALA A 50 -4.83 5.77 9.42
C ALA A 50 -4.99 4.68 8.34
N MET A 51 -4.06 3.72 8.24
CA MET A 51 -4.15 2.64 7.27
C MET A 51 -5.18 1.58 7.74
N PRO A 52 -6.26 1.35 6.99
CA PRO A 52 -7.20 0.29 7.32
C PRO A 52 -6.56 -1.09 7.14
N LYS A 53 -6.93 -2.02 8.03
CA LYS A 53 -6.47 -3.42 7.98
C LYS A 53 -7.55 -4.30 7.37
N PHE A 54 -7.20 -5.04 6.33
CA PHE A 54 -8.10 -5.96 5.65
C PHE A 54 -7.87 -7.40 6.10
N THR A 55 -7.99 -7.66 7.40
CA THR A 55 -7.70 -8.98 8.00
C THR A 55 -8.51 -10.12 7.38
N SER A 56 -9.73 -9.82 6.94
CA SER A 56 -10.69 -10.79 6.36
C SER A 56 -10.48 -11.06 4.87
N MET A 57 -9.61 -10.32 4.17
CA MET A 57 -9.34 -10.54 2.75
C MET A 57 -8.52 -11.81 2.55
N ALA A 58 -8.81 -12.60 1.51
CA ALA A 58 -8.02 -13.78 1.18
C ALA A 58 -6.59 -13.37 0.77
N GLY A 59 -5.61 -14.25 0.97
CA GLY A 59 -4.23 -13.93 0.58
C GLY A 59 -4.12 -13.76 -0.93
N GLU A 60 -4.83 -14.61 -1.66
CA GLU A 60 -4.90 -14.69 -3.11
C GLU A 60 -5.46 -13.40 -3.72
N ASP A 61 -6.48 -12.80 -3.12
CA ASP A 61 -7.04 -11.53 -3.58
C ASP A 61 -6.03 -10.39 -3.43
N VAL A 62 -5.30 -10.36 -2.31
CA VAL A 62 -4.25 -9.37 -2.06
C VAL A 62 -3.09 -9.55 -3.04
N SER A 63 -2.73 -10.79 -3.36
CA SER A 63 -1.72 -11.10 -4.37
C SER A 63 -2.15 -10.68 -5.77
N ALA A 64 -3.41 -10.89 -6.14
CA ALA A 64 -3.96 -10.42 -7.41
C ALA A 64 -3.93 -8.89 -7.51
N ILE A 65 -4.20 -8.19 -6.41
CA ILE A 65 -4.06 -6.73 -6.33
C ILE A 65 -2.60 -6.32 -6.55
N LEU A 66 -1.64 -6.98 -5.89
CA LEU A 66 -0.21 -6.68 -6.09
C LEU A 66 0.20 -6.88 -7.55
N ALA A 67 -0.20 -7.99 -8.15
CA ALA A 67 0.08 -8.28 -9.55
C ALA A 67 -0.50 -7.19 -10.47
N TYR A 68 -1.74 -6.79 -10.23
CA TYR A 68 -2.35 -5.67 -10.98
C TYR A 68 -1.56 -4.36 -10.79
N LEU A 69 -1.19 -4.00 -9.55
CA LEU A 69 -0.41 -2.78 -9.28
C LEU A 69 0.97 -2.80 -9.95
N GLN A 70 1.59 -3.98 -10.07
CA GLN A 70 2.86 -4.15 -10.78
C GLN A 70 2.72 -4.05 -12.30
N THR A 71 1.53 -4.30 -12.86
CA THR A 71 1.24 -4.07 -14.30
C THR A 71 0.95 -2.61 -14.63
N ALA A 72 0.55 -1.80 -13.64
CA ALA A 72 0.26 -0.39 -13.84
C ALA A 72 1.57 0.40 -14.12
N PRO A 73 1.58 1.33 -15.09
CA PRO A 73 2.78 2.10 -15.40
C PRO A 73 3.29 2.83 -14.15
N GLY A 74 4.57 2.64 -13.84
CA GLY A 74 5.22 3.24 -12.69
C GLY A 74 5.23 4.76 -12.81
N ILE A 75 4.25 5.43 -12.21
CA ILE A 75 4.29 6.88 -12.05
C ILE A 75 5.30 7.20 -10.94
N GLY A 76 6.35 7.96 -11.26
CA GLY A 76 7.33 8.43 -10.28
C GLY A 76 6.67 9.20 -9.12
N LYS A 77 7.45 9.48 -8.06
CA LYS A 77 7.02 10.09 -6.77
C LYS A 77 5.85 11.08 -6.94
N GLY A 78 4.65 10.66 -6.53
CA GLY A 78 3.50 11.56 -6.38
C GLY A 78 3.88 12.71 -5.47
N ARG A 79 3.75 13.95 -5.96
CA ARG A 79 3.94 15.17 -5.17
C ARG A 79 2.67 15.41 -4.34
N GLY A 80 2.84 15.79 -3.07
CA GLY A 80 1.78 16.24 -2.19
C GLY A 80 2.02 15.80 -0.78
#